data_AF-A0A521HH79-F1
#
_entry.id   AF-A0A521HH79-F1
#
_cell.length_a   1.000
_cell.length_b   1.000
_cell.length_c   1.000
_cell.angle_alpha   90.00
_cell.angle_beta   90.00
_cell.angle_gamma   90.00
#
_symmetry.space_group_name_H-M   'P 1'
#
loop_
_entity.id
_entity.type
_entity.pdbx_description
1 polymer ?
#
loop_
_entity_poly.entity_id
_entity_poly.type
_entity_poly.pdbx_seq_one_letter_code
_entity_poly.pdbx_strand_id
1 'polypeptide(L)'
;MSDMHHEVVSHASEEKAHSALNTKMIWKVFWILLGITLFEVGISFTGIPHTILIWTFVVLTLVKAYYIVGYFMHMKFEAVSFQWAILLPFILIVYLIFIALYEGTALGLIPG
;
A
#
# COMPACT_ATOMS: atom_id res chain seq x y z
N MET A 1 6.53 -24.33 45.31
CA MET A 1 5.79 -23.15 44.79
C MET A 1 6.77 -22.07 44.34
N SER A 2 7.76 -22.44 43.51
CA SER A 2 8.76 -21.53 42.91
C SER A 2 8.91 -21.75 41.40
N ASP A 3 8.40 -22.87 40.88
CA ASP A 3 8.57 -23.31 39.49
C ASP A 3 7.53 -22.72 38.52
N MET A 4 6.46 -22.08 39.03
CA MET A 4 5.44 -21.40 38.21
C MET A 4 5.86 -20.01 37.71
N HIS A 5 6.93 -19.42 38.25
CA HIS A 5 7.33 -18.05 37.89
C HIS A 5 8.32 -17.98 36.72
N HIS A 6 8.96 -19.09 36.34
CA HIS A 6 10.01 -19.08 35.31
C HIS A 6 9.47 -19.35 33.89
N GLU A 7 8.26 -19.89 33.75
CA GLU A 7 7.65 -20.23 32.45
C GLU A 7 6.85 -19.06 31.83
N VAL A 8 6.26 -18.20 32.68
CA VAL A 8 5.41 -17.08 32.22
C VAL A 8 6.24 -15.89 31.70
N VAL A 9 7.50 -15.77 32.13
CA VAL A 9 8.40 -14.67 31.74
C VAL A 9 9.07 -14.92 30.37
N SER A 10 9.29 -16.19 29.98
CA SER A 10 9.90 -16.50 28.67
C SER A 10 8.95 -16.24 27.50
N HIS A 11 7.68 -16.69 27.60
CA HIS A 11 6.71 -16.53 26.51
C HIS A 11 6.29 -15.06 26.26
N ALA A 12 6.15 -14.26 27.32
CA ALA A 12 5.83 -12.83 27.18
C ALA A 12 7.01 -12.00 26.63
N SER A 13 8.24 -12.47 26.82
CA SER A 13 9.45 -11.82 26.30
C SER A 13 9.67 -12.14 24.82
N GLU A 14 9.41 -13.39 24.40
CA GLU A 14 9.51 -13.81 22.99
C GLU A 14 8.44 -13.16 22.10
N GLU A 15 7.18 -13.03 22.57
CA GLU A 15 6.11 -12.38 21.80
C GLU A 15 6.39 -10.88 21.57
N LYS A 16 6.91 -10.18 22.59
CA LYS A 16 7.33 -8.78 22.48
C LYS A 16 8.56 -8.62 21.59
N ALA A 17 9.48 -9.58 21.60
CA ALA A 17 10.64 -9.55 20.70
C ALA A 17 10.22 -9.71 19.23
N HIS A 18 9.29 -10.61 18.93
CA HIS A 18 8.80 -10.82 17.56
C HIS A 18 8.00 -9.62 17.00
N SER A 19 7.23 -8.91 17.83
CA SER A 19 6.53 -7.69 17.36
C SER A 19 7.46 -6.48 17.21
N ALA A 20 8.46 -6.33 18.10
CA ALA A 20 9.41 -5.22 18.06
C ALA A 20 10.34 -5.25 16.83
N LEU A 21 10.66 -6.44 16.30
CA LEU A 21 11.45 -6.59 15.07
C LEU A 21 10.70 -6.04 13.83
N ASN A 22 9.37 -6.15 13.80
CA ASN A 22 8.54 -5.63 12.71
C ASN A 22 8.46 -4.11 12.71
N THR A 23 8.37 -3.47 13.88
CA THR A 23 8.29 -2.00 14.01
C THR A 23 9.50 -1.28 13.41
N LYS A 24 10.71 -1.83 13.54
CA LYS A 24 11.92 -1.23 12.95
C LYS A 24 11.90 -1.24 11.42
N MET A 25 11.37 -2.29 10.81
CA MET A 25 11.22 -2.41 9.36
C MET A 25 10.21 -1.39 8.82
N ILE A 26 9.07 -1.23 9.51
CA ILE A 26 8.04 -0.24 9.18
C ILE A 26 8.62 1.17 9.20
N TRP A 27 9.39 1.51 10.24
CA TRP A 27 10.07 2.80 10.33
C TRP A 27 11.07 3.02 9.19
N LYS A 28 11.84 1.99 8.82
CA LYS A 28 12.79 2.08 7.71
C LYS A 28 12.09 2.39 6.37
N VAL A 29 10.98 1.71 6.11
CA VAL A 29 10.19 1.85 4.88
C VAL A 29 9.46 3.19 4.85
N PHE A 30 8.93 3.62 5.99
CA PHE A 30 8.34 4.95 6.15
C PHE A 30 9.32 6.05 5.75
N TRP A 31 10.56 6.00 6.24
CA TRP A 31 11.58 6.99 5.87
C TRP A 31 11.96 6.97 4.38
N ILE A 32 12.03 5.78 3.77
CA ILE A 32 12.27 5.64 2.32
C ILE A 32 11.13 6.26 1.52
N LEU A 33 9.88 5.94 1.86
CA LEU A 33 8.68 6.47 1.21
C LEU A 33 8.56 7.99 1.39
N LEU A 34 8.89 8.48 2.58
CA LEU A 34 8.90 9.90 2.91
C LEU A 34 9.98 10.63 2.09
N GLY A 35 11.19 10.08 2.00
CA GLY A 35 12.27 10.61 1.17
C GLY A 35 11.90 10.68 -0.32
N ILE A 36 11.31 9.61 -0.86
CA ILE A 36 10.79 9.56 -2.24
C ILE A 36 9.75 10.67 -2.48
N THR A 37 8.84 10.87 -1.51
CA THR A 37 7.78 11.90 -1.62
C THR A 37 8.35 13.32 -1.53
N LEU A 38 9.31 13.56 -0.64
CA LEU A 38 10.01 14.84 -0.55
C LEU A 38 10.82 15.15 -1.80
N PHE A 39 11.47 14.14 -2.38
CA PHE A 39 12.21 14.26 -3.63
C PHE A 39 11.28 14.63 -4.79
N GLU A 40 10.13 13.98 -4.89
CA GLU A 40 9.11 14.26 -5.90
C GLU A 40 8.61 15.71 -5.82
N VAL A 41 8.24 16.17 -4.61
CA VAL A 41 7.81 17.55 -4.38
C VAL A 41 8.96 18.54 -4.66
N GLY A 42 10.19 18.24 -4.22
CA GLY A 42 11.35 19.11 -4.44
C GLY A 42 11.70 19.29 -5.92
N ILE A 43 11.64 18.21 -6.71
CA ILE A 43 11.79 18.28 -8.17
C ILE A 43 10.67 19.09 -8.81
N SER A 44 9.44 18.95 -8.32
CA SER A 44 8.31 19.75 -8.79
C SER A 44 8.51 21.25 -8.62
N PHE A 45 9.28 21.70 -7.62
CA PHE A 45 9.60 23.11 -7.40
C PHE A 45 10.75 23.64 -8.28
N THR A 46 11.53 22.77 -8.93
CA THR A 46 12.76 23.16 -9.65
C THR A 46 12.49 23.62 -11.11
N GLY A 47 11.23 23.67 -11.55
CA GLY A 47 10.87 24.24 -12.86
C GLY A 47 11.22 23.37 -14.07
N ILE A 48 11.35 22.05 -13.88
CA ILE A 48 11.60 21.08 -14.95
C ILE A 48 10.39 21.01 -15.90
N PRO A 49 10.60 20.78 -17.21
CA PRO A 49 9.53 20.57 -18.18
C PRO A 49 8.47 19.56 -17.71
N HIS A 50 7.20 19.95 -17.85
CA HIS A 50 6.05 19.28 -17.27
C HIS A 50 5.94 17.79 -17.67
N THR A 51 6.35 17.45 -18.89
CA THR A 51 6.40 16.07 -19.39
C THR A 51 7.34 15.19 -18.57
N ILE A 52 8.53 15.67 -18.24
CA ILE A 52 9.51 14.91 -17.45
C ILE A 52 8.99 14.73 -16.03
N LEU A 53 8.34 15.75 -15.47
CA LEU A 53 7.71 15.68 -14.15
C LEU A 53 6.63 14.59 -14.11
N ILE A 54 5.74 14.54 -15.10
CA ILE A 54 4.66 13.54 -15.16
C ILE A 54 5.22 12.12 -15.20
N TRP A 55 6.20 11.85 -16.08
CA TRP A 55 6.82 10.53 -16.15
C TRP A 55 7.54 10.16 -14.84
N THR A 56 8.22 11.13 -14.22
CA THR A 56 8.91 10.94 -12.94
C THR A 56 7.92 10.62 -11.82
N PHE A 57 6.83 11.37 -11.71
CA PHE A 57 5.74 11.13 -10.76
C PHE A 57 5.12 9.74 -10.95
N VAL A 58 4.84 9.33 -12.19
CA VAL A 58 4.27 8.00 -12.49
C VAL A 58 5.23 6.87 -12.06
N VAL A 59 6.51 6.99 -12.36
CA VAL A 59 7.50 5.97 -11.96
C VAL A 59 7.67 5.94 -10.44
N LEU A 60 7.79 7.10 -9.80
CA LEU A 60 7.95 7.20 -8.34
C LEU A 60 6.71 6.69 -7.60
N THR A 61 5.50 6.92 -8.11
CA THR A 61 4.26 6.38 -7.53
C THR A 61 4.18 4.86 -7.65
N LEU A 62 4.62 4.26 -8.76
CA LEU A 62 4.71 2.80 -8.89
C LEU A 62 5.72 2.21 -7.91
N VAL A 63 6.90 2.82 -7.78
CA VAL A 63 7.92 2.41 -6.81
C VAL A 63 7.39 2.51 -5.39
N LYS A 64 6.73 3.63 -5.05
CA LYS A 64 6.08 3.84 -3.76
C LYS A 64 5.04 2.76 -3.47
N ALA A 65 4.19 2.43 -4.45
CA ALA A 65 3.19 1.37 -4.34
C ALA A 65 3.82 -0.01 -4.12
N TYR A 66 4.91 -0.34 -4.83
CA TYR A 66 5.65 -1.58 -4.62
C TYR A 66 6.20 -1.68 -3.19
N TYR A 67 6.81 -0.61 -2.67
CA TYR A 67 7.31 -0.59 -1.30
C TYR A 67 6.17 -0.67 -0.27
N ILE A 68 5.04 0.00 -0.53
CA ILE A 68 3.89 -0.06 0.38
C ILE A 68 3.34 -1.49 0.45
N VAL A 69 3.08 -2.09 -0.72
CA VAL A 69 2.53 -3.45 -0.82
C VAL A 69 3.52 -4.48 -0.28
N GLY A 70 4.80 -4.40 -0.65
CA GLY A 70 5.80 -5.40 -0.28
C GLY A 70 6.23 -5.35 1.19
N TYR A 71 6.12 -4.21 1.88
CA TYR A 71 6.60 -4.06 3.26
C TYR A 71 5.51 -3.81 4.30
N PHE A 72 4.41 -3.12 3.97
CA PHE A 72 3.26 -3.06 4.89
C PHE A 72 2.41 -4.33 4.83
N MET A 73 2.53 -5.15 3.77
CA MET A 73 2.22 -6.58 3.86
C MET A 73 3.47 -7.36 4.31
N HIS A 74 3.59 -7.77 5.56
CA HIS A 74 4.64 -8.70 6.01
C HIS A 74 4.38 -10.13 5.46
N MET A 75 4.24 -10.34 4.14
CA MET A 75 3.68 -11.59 3.62
C MET A 75 4.18 -11.91 2.21
N LYS A 76 5.44 -12.36 2.13
CA LYS A 76 5.93 -13.01 0.89
C LYS A 76 5.35 -14.42 0.68
N PHE A 77 4.57 -14.97 1.63
CA PHE A 77 4.00 -16.32 1.55
C PHE A 77 2.48 -16.48 1.81
N GLU A 78 1.75 -15.46 2.26
CA GLU A 78 0.29 -15.62 2.56
C GLU A 78 -0.57 -14.41 2.07
N ALA A 79 -0.03 -13.49 1.25
CA ALA A 79 -0.64 -12.19 0.88
C ALA A 79 -1.91 -12.24 0.00
N VAL A 80 -2.60 -13.38 -0.08
CA VAL A 80 -3.81 -13.53 -0.89
C VAL A 80 -4.88 -12.53 -0.43
N SER A 81 -5.13 -12.40 0.87
CA SER A 81 -6.16 -11.51 1.45
C SER A 81 -5.98 -10.03 1.11
N PHE A 82 -4.74 -9.60 0.92
CA PHE A 82 -4.39 -8.20 0.78
C PHE A 82 -4.32 -7.82 -0.72
N GLN A 83 -4.05 -8.80 -1.60
CA GLN A 83 -4.33 -8.69 -3.04
C GLN A 83 -5.85 -8.60 -3.27
N TRP A 84 -6.67 -9.38 -2.56
CA TRP A 84 -8.14 -9.25 -2.61
C TRP A 84 -8.62 -7.87 -2.12
N ALA A 85 -7.99 -7.28 -1.10
CA ALA A 85 -8.35 -5.94 -0.62
C ALA A 85 -8.11 -4.82 -1.66
N ILE A 86 -7.17 -5.00 -2.58
CA ILE A 86 -6.92 -4.06 -3.69
C ILE A 86 -7.75 -4.42 -4.93
N LEU A 87 -7.90 -5.71 -5.21
CA LEU A 87 -8.61 -6.21 -6.39
C LEU A 87 -10.14 -6.03 -6.27
N LEU A 88 -10.69 -6.17 -5.06
CA LEU A 88 -12.12 -6.02 -4.79
C LEU A 88 -12.67 -4.61 -5.07
N PRO A 89 -12.08 -3.51 -4.56
CA PRO A 89 -12.55 -2.17 -4.92
C PRO A 89 -12.31 -1.86 -6.41
N PHE A 90 -11.26 -2.41 -7.02
CA PHE A 90 -10.99 -2.23 -8.44
C PHE A 90 -12.07 -2.88 -9.33
N ILE A 91 -12.43 -4.13 -9.04
CA ILE A 91 -13.49 -4.85 -9.77
C ILE A 91 -14.84 -4.16 -9.58
N LEU A 92 -15.10 -3.63 -8.38
CA LEU A 92 -16.34 -2.92 -8.07
C LEU A 92 -16.46 -1.62 -8.86
N ILE A 93 -15.38 -0.86 -9.03
CA ILE A 93 -15.38 0.35 -9.87
C ILE A 93 -15.69 0.01 -11.33
N VAL A 94 -15.03 -1.00 -11.89
CA VAL A 94 -15.28 -1.43 -13.29
C VAL A 94 -16.73 -1.89 -13.46
N TYR A 95 -17.26 -2.64 -12.49
CA TYR A 95 -18.64 -3.10 -12.49
C TYR A 95 -19.65 -1.95 -12.38
N LEU A 96 -19.39 -0.94 -11.55
CA LEU A 96 -20.22 0.26 -11.44
C LEU A 96 -20.20 1.11 -12.71
N ILE A 97 -19.06 1.21 -13.39
CA ILE A 97 -18.98 1.89 -14.69
C ILE A 97 -19.82 1.14 -15.72
N PHE A 98 -19.71 -0.20 -15.77
CA PHE A 98 -20.49 -1.02 -16.68
C PHE A 98 -22.00 -0.86 -16.47
N ILE A 99 -22.47 -0.91 -15.22
CA ILE A 99 -23.90 -0.76 -14.92
C ILE A 99 -24.41 0.65 -15.22
N ALA A 100 -23.60 1.68 -14.93
CA ALA A 100 -23.94 3.07 -15.26
C ALA A 100 -24.05 3.28 -16.79
N LEU A 101 -23.18 2.64 -17.57
CA LEU A 101 -23.26 2.68 -19.03
C LEU A 101 -24.46 1.88 -19.55
N TYR A 102 -24.77 0.73 -18.97
CA TYR A 102 -25.94 -0.08 -19.35
C TYR A 102 -27.25 0.63 -19.03
N GLU A 103 -27.39 1.20 -17.83
CA GLU A 103 -28.55 2.01 -17.44
C GLU A 103 -28.64 3.30 -18.29
N GLY A 104 -27.51 3.97 -18.52
CA GLY A 104 -27.46 5.19 -19.35
C GLY A 104 -27.83 4.95 -20.81
N THR A 105 -27.50 3.78 -21.36
CA THR A 105 -27.90 3.37 -22.73
C THR A 105 -29.34 2.83 -22.76
N ALA A 106 -29.78 2.07 -21.75
CA ALA A 106 -31.15 1.56 -21.64
C ALA A 106 -32.20 2.68 -21.42
N LEU A 107 -31.84 3.74 -20.71
CA LEU A 107 -32.69 4.93 -20.50
C LEU A 107 -32.63 5.94 -21.66
N GLY A 108 -31.89 5.64 -22.74
CA GLY A 108 -31.87 6.44 -23.97
C GLY A 108 -31.18 7.80 -23.88
N LEU A 109 -30.36 8.04 -22.85
CA LEU A 109 -29.67 9.31 -22.64
C LEU A 109 -28.37 9.45 -23.46
N ILE A 110 -27.99 8.41 -24.20
CA ILE A 110 -26.87 8.40 -25.15
C ILE A 110 -27.41 7.93 -26.51
N PRO A 111 -27.69 8.82 -27.48
CA PRO A 111 -28.05 8.41 -28.83
C PRO A 111 -26.82 7.75 -29.49
N GLY A 112 -27.04 6.56 -30.07
CA GLY A 112 -26.06 5.85 -30.89
C GLY A 112 -25.75 6.55 -32.20
#